data_AF-A0A931AL14-F1
#
_entry.id   AF-A0A931AL14-F1
#
_cell.length_a   1.000
_cell.length_b   1.000
_cell.length_c   1.000
_cell.angle_alpha   90.00
_cell.angle_beta   90.00
_cell.angle_gamma   90.00
#
_symmetry.space_group_name_H-M   'P 1'
#
loop_
_entity.id
_entity.type
_entity.pdbx_description
1 polymer ?
#
loop_
_entity_poly.entity_id
_entity_poly.type
_entity_poly.pdbx_seq_one_letter_code
_entity_poly.pdbx_strand_id
1 'polypeptide(L)'
;MGMVVGMLFVGLTLYSGLNIVIGFLIFVSSMDADHANTPYMIAGTAVLALIGLAAGIGLVLVRRSWTRGLGLGLMAGWALWSILSAGICTGLNPALYG
;
A
#
# COMPACT_ATOMS: atom_id res chain seq x y z
N MET A 1 -11.29 -22.89 -2.56
CA MET A 1 -11.48 -21.47 -2.18
C MET A 1 -10.65 -21.04 -0.97
N GLY A 2 -10.59 -21.81 0.13
CA GLY A 2 -9.86 -21.41 1.34
C GLY A 2 -8.38 -21.00 1.15
N MET A 3 -7.64 -21.70 0.28
CA MET A 3 -6.24 -21.36 -0.02
C MET A 3 -6.07 -19.97 -0.67
N VAL A 4 -6.99 -19.56 -1.55
CA VAL A 4 -6.93 -18.26 -2.22
C VAL A 4 -7.23 -17.13 -1.22
N VAL A 5 -8.25 -17.34 -0.38
CA VAL A 5 -8.64 -16.39 0.67
C VAL A 5 -7.53 -16.23 1.71
N GLY A 6 -6.93 -17.33 2.16
CA GLY A 6 -5.78 -17.28 3.08
C GLY A 6 -4.61 -16.47 2.51
N MET A 7 -4.28 -16.70 1.23
CA MET A 7 -3.20 -15.97 0.58
C MET A 7 -3.51 -14.51 0.29
N LEU A 8 -4.79 -14.14 0.17
CA LEU A 8 -5.21 -12.76 0.10
C LEU A 8 -4.86 -12.02 1.40
N PHE A 9 -5.18 -12.59 2.56
CA PHE A 9 -4.79 -11.99 3.84
C PHE A 9 -3.26 -11.91 4.00
N VAL A 10 -2.52 -12.95 3.57
CA VAL A 10 -1.05 -12.90 3.57
C VAL A 10 -0.54 -11.74 2.72
N GLY A 11 -1.08 -11.55 1.51
CA GLY A 11 -0.71 -10.44 0.63
C GLY A 11 -1.04 -9.07 1.25
N LEU A 12 -2.21 -8.95 1.89
CA LEU A 12 -2.64 -7.73 2.58
C LEU A 12 -1.70 -7.38 3.74
N THR A 13 -1.35 -8.36 4.58
CA THR A 13 -0.44 -8.18 5.71
C THR A 13 0.97 -7.82 5.23
N LEU A 14 1.47 -8.49 4.19
CA LEU A 14 2.77 -8.18 3.58
C LEU A 14 2.80 -6.74 3.05
N TYR A 15 1.79 -6.33 2.29
CA TYR A 15 1.73 -4.96 1.78
C TYR A 15 1.64 -3.94 2.92
N SER A 16 0.85 -4.22 3.95
CA SER A 16 0.72 -3.33 5.11
C SER A 16 2.05 -3.15 5.85
N GLY A 17 2.80 -4.24 6.06
CA GLY A 17 4.13 -4.17 6.65
C GLY A 17 5.10 -3.33 5.80
N LEU A 18 5.10 -3.56 4.48
CA LEU A 18 5.92 -2.76 3.55
C LEU A 18 5.53 -1.28 3.54
N ASN A 19 4.23 -0.98 3.57
CA ASN A 19 3.73 0.39 3.59
C ASN A 19 4.14 1.13 4.87
N ILE A 20 4.04 0.48 6.03
CA ILE A 20 4.50 1.06 7.30
C ILE A 20 6.00 1.32 7.27
N VAL A 21 6.82 0.35 6.85
CA VAL A 21 8.29 0.49 6.82
C VAL A 21 8.70 1.60 5.85
N ILE A 22 8.22 1.56 4.60
CA ILE A 22 8.59 2.53 3.57
C ILE A 22 8.04 3.91 3.90
N GLY A 23 6.78 3.99 4.34
CA GLY A 23 6.14 5.24 4.76
C GLY A 23 6.87 5.89 5.93
N PHE A 24 7.28 5.09 6.93
CA PHE A 24 8.06 5.59 8.07
C PHE A 24 9.44 6.10 7.66
N LEU A 25 10.15 5.40 6.77
CA LEU A 25 11.44 5.86 6.25
C LEU A 25 11.32 7.19 5.51
N ILE A 26 10.29 7.34 4.67
CA ILE A 26 10.01 8.60 3.96
C ILE A 26 9.69 9.72 4.97
N PHE A 27 8.89 9.41 5.99
CA PHE A 27 8.54 10.37 7.05
C PHE A 27 9.78 10.85 7.79
N VAL A 28 10.65 9.95 8.25
CA VAL A 28 11.90 10.30 8.93
C VAL A 28 12.82 11.12 8.03
N SER A 29 12.97 10.74 6.75
CA SER A 29 13.77 11.53 5.81
C SER A 29 13.22 12.94 5.62
N SER A 30 11.90 13.13 5.72
CA SER A 30 11.22 14.42 5.53
C SER A 30 11.30 15.35 6.73
N MET A 31 11.82 14.88 7.86
CA MET A 31 12.09 15.72 9.04
C MET A 31 13.41 16.50 8.93
N ASP A 32 14.24 16.19 7.93
CA ASP A 32 15.47 16.92 7.67
C ASP A 32 15.13 18.29 7.05
N ALA A 33 15.51 19.37 7.74
CA ALA A 33 15.03 20.73 7.45
C ALA A 33 15.69 21.39 6.23
N ASP A 34 16.75 20.79 5.67
CA ASP A 34 17.62 21.45 4.70
C ASP A 34 17.25 21.18 3.23
N HIS A 35 16.38 20.20 2.93
CA HIS A 35 16.09 19.82 1.55
C HIS A 35 14.60 19.70 1.22
N ALA A 36 14.23 20.17 0.03
CA ALA A 36 12.91 19.95 -0.56
C ALA A 36 12.73 18.44 -0.82
N ASN A 37 12.15 17.73 0.15
CA ASN A 37 12.04 16.27 0.18
C ASN A 37 10.93 15.66 -0.68
N THR A 38 10.30 16.49 -1.53
CA THR A 38 9.33 16.10 -2.54
C THR A 38 9.77 14.92 -3.44
N PRO A 39 11.01 14.82 -3.95
CA PRO A 39 11.39 13.72 -4.84
C PRO A 39 11.45 12.38 -4.11
N TYR A 40 11.86 12.33 -2.84
CA TYR A 40 11.87 11.10 -2.05
C TYR A 40 10.47 10.59 -1.77
N MET A 41 9.52 11.49 -1.51
CA MET A 41 8.11 11.15 -1.33
C MET A 41 7.49 10.59 -2.62
N ILE A 42 7.76 11.22 -3.78
CA ILE A 42 7.29 10.74 -5.08
C ILE A 42 7.90 9.38 -5.42
N ALA A 43 9.21 9.21 -5.21
CA ALA A 43 9.88 7.94 -5.48
C ALA A 43 9.33 6.81 -4.59
N GLY A 44 9.17 7.07 -3.29
CA GLY A 44 8.65 6.07 -2.35
C GLY A 44 7.20 5.67 -2.64
N THR A 45 6.33 6.62 -2.98
CA THR A 45 4.94 6.34 -3.38
C THR A 45 4.88 5.56 -4.69
N ALA A 46 5.72 5.90 -5.68
CA ALA A 46 5.82 5.15 -6.93
C ALA A 46 6.28 3.71 -6.71
N VAL A 47 7.28 3.48 -5.85
CA VAL A 47 7.75 2.14 -5.49
C VAL A 47 6.64 1.32 -4.82
N LEU A 48 5.91 1.90 -3.87
CA LEU A 48 4.76 1.23 -3.23
C LEU A 48 3.67 0.88 -4.23
N ALA A 49 3.38 1.76 -5.20
CA ALA A 49 2.44 1.48 -6.27
C ALA A 49 2.90 0.33 -7.19
N LEU A 50 4.19 0.27 -7.52
CA LEU A 50 4.75 -0.84 -8.29
C LEU A 50 4.66 -2.17 -7.52
N ILE A 51 4.93 -2.16 -6.21
CA ILE A 51 4.81 -3.36 -5.38
C ILE A 51 3.35 -3.81 -5.27
N GLY A 52 2.42 -2.89 -5.02
CA GLY A 52 1.00 -3.21 -4.87
C GLY A 52 0.33 -3.64 -6.16
N LEU A 53 0.46 -2.82 -7.21
CA LEU A 53 -0.23 -3.01 -8.48
C LEU A 53 0.58 -3.84 -9.47
N ALA A 54 1.84 -3.49 -9.74
CA ALA A 54 2.60 -4.21 -10.77
C ALA A 54 2.97 -5.64 -10.34
N ALA A 55 3.48 -5.81 -9.11
CA ALA A 55 3.74 -7.16 -8.59
C ALA A 55 2.45 -7.94 -8.34
N GLY A 56 1.39 -7.26 -7.87
CA GLY A 56 0.06 -7.84 -7.74
C GLY A 56 -0.48 -8.40 -9.07
N ILE A 57 -0.42 -7.60 -10.14
CA ILE A 57 -0.89 -7.99 -11.48
C ILE A 57 -0.03 -9.13 -12.00
N GLY A 58 1.29 -9.03 -11.88
CA GLY A 58 2.23 -10.09 -12.26
C GLY A 58 1.89 -11.43 -11.61
N LEU A 59 1.63 -11.44 -10.30
CA LEU A 59 1.28 -12.66 -9.56
C LEU A 59 -0.08 -13.27 -9.97
N VAL A 60 -1.06 -12.44 -10.32
CA VAL A 60 -2.34 -12.91 -10.87
C VAL A 60 -2.16 -13.57 -12.24
N LEU A 61 -1.27 -13.02 -13.08
CA LEU A 61 -0.96 -13.53 -14.42
C LEU A 61 -0.21 -14.87 -14.43
N VAL A 62 0.50 -15.23 -13.34
CA VAL A 62 1.15 -16.54 -13.18
C VAL A 62 0.14 -17.71 -13.10
N ARG A 63 -1.17 -17.42 -12.97
CA ARG A 63 -2.29 -18.38 -13.02
C ARG A 63 -2.24 -19.54 -12.01
N ARG A 64 -1.36 -19.50 -11.01
CA ARG A 64 -1.43 -20.42 -9.86
C ARG A 64 -2.44 -19.92 -8.83
N SER A 65 -3.13 -20.85 -8.16
CA SER A 65 -4.11 -20.56 -7.11
C SER A 65 -3.51 -19.74 -5.96
N TRP A 66 -2.28 -20.09 -5.56
CA TRP A 66 -1.53 -19.41 -4.50
C TRP A 66 -1.13 -17.97 -4.88
N THR A 67 -0.60 -17.79 -6.09
CA THR A 67 -0.13 -16.48 -6.57
C THR A 67 -1.28 -15.53 -6.85
N ARG A 68 -2.45 -16.04 -7.29
CA ARG A 68 -3.67 -15.24 -7.44
C ARG A 68 -4.13 -14.64 -6.11
N GLY A 69 -4.17 -15.44 -5.05
CA GLY A 69 -4.56 -14.94 -3.72
C GLY A 69 -3.61 -13.84 -3.23
N LEU A 70 -2.30 -14.11 -3.28
CA LEU A 70 -1.27 -13.12 -2.91
C LEU A 70 -1.36 -11.83 -3.72
N GLY A 71 -1.51 -11.94 -5.05
CA GLY A 71 -1.59 -10.79 -5.94
C GLY A 71 -2.81 -9.92 -5.67
N LEU A 72 -3.98 -10.54 -5.44
CA LEU A 72 -5.19 -9.83 -5.01
C LEU A 72 -5.00 -9.16 -3.64
N GLY A 73 -4.31 -9.83 -2.71
CA GLY A 73 -3.97 -9.28 -1.40
C GLY A 73 -3.09 -8.04 -1.48
N LEU A 74 -2.08 -8.03 -2.35
CA LEU A 74 -1.20 -6.87 -2.57
C LEU A 74 -1.97 -5.69 -3.16
N MET A 75 -2.84 -5.91 -4.15
CA MET A 75 -3.68 -4.86 -4.73
C MET A 75 -4.67 -4.29 -3.71
N ALA A 76 -5.31 -5.16 -2.94
CA ALA A 76 -6.24 -4.76 -1.89
C ALA A 76 -5.51 -3.95 -0.80
N GLY A 77 -4.30 -4.39 -0.41
CA GLY A 77 -3.45 -3.66 0.53
C GLY A 77 -3.11 -2.26 0.03
N TRP A 78 -2.72 -2.14 -1.24
CA TRP A 78 -2.44 -0.85 -1.86
C TRP A 78 -3.64 0.08 -1.87
N ALA A 79 -4.81 -0.42 -2.28
CA ALA A 79 -6.03 0.37 -2.32
C ALA A 79 -6.45 0.82 -0.90
N LEU A 80 -6.41 -0.10 0.06
CA LEU A 80 -6.84 0.18 1.44
C LEU A 80 -5.96 1.24 2.10
N TRP A 81 -4.64 1.13 2.00
CA TRP A 81 -3.71 2.14 2.55
C TRP A 81 -3.80 3.48 1.81
N SER A 82 -4.05 3.48 0.50
CA SER A 82 -4.27 4.72 -0.25
C SER A 82 -5.54 5.44 0.21
N ILE A 83 -6.64 4.71 0.43
CA ILE A 83 -7.90 5.26 0.95
C ILE A 83 -7.72 5.76 2.38
N LEU A 84 -7.04 5.01 3.27
CA LEU A 84 -6.78 5.44 4.64
C LEU A 84 -5.94 6.72 4.67
N SER A 85 -4.88 6.79 3.87
CA SER A 85 -4.02 7.97 3.79
C SER A 85 -4.80 9.16 3.26
N ALA A 86 -5.57 8.98 2.18
CA ALA A 86 -6.43 10.03 1.64
C ALA A 86 -7.50 10.48 2.64
N GLY A 87 -8.12 9.56 3.37
CA GLY A 87 -9.14 9.85 4.39
C GLY A 87 -8.58 10.62 5.60
N ILE A 88 -7.35 10.33 6.00
CA ILE A 88 -6.63 11.12 7.01
C ILE A 88 -6.32 12.52 6.45
N CYS A 89 -5.84 12.61 5.20
CA CYS A 89 -5.52 13.88 4.55
C CYS A 89 -6.74 14.77 4.28
N THR A 90 -7.92 14.19 4.02
CA THR A 90 -9.16 14.94 3.81
C THR A 90 -9.87 15.30 5.11
N GLY A 91 -9.47 14.71 6.24
CA GLY A 91 -10.00 15.06 7.56
C GLY A 91 -11.53 15.01 7.58
N LEU A 92 -12.12 13.88 7.17
CA LEU A 92 -13.57 13.66 7.28
C LEU A 92 -14.00 13.83 8.75
N ASN A 93 -14.41 15.06 9.10
CA ASN A 93 -14.84 15.43 10.43
C ASN A 93 -16.32 15.03 10.58
N PRO A 94 -16.66 14.08 11.48
CA PRO A 94 -18.04 13.68 11.72
C PRO A 94 -18.92 14.86 12.16
N ALA A 95 -18.35 15.89 12.78
CA ALA A 95 -19.08 17.07 13.23
C ALA A 95 -19.55 17.99 12.10
N LEU A 96 -19.13 17.79 10.84
CA LEU A 96 -19.63 18.57 9.69
C LEU A 96 -20.81 17.89 8.97
N TYR A 97 -21.19 16.68 9.38
CA TYR A 97 -22.31 15.92 8.82
C TYR A 97 -23.50 15.80 9.79
N GLY A 98 -23.46 16.54 10.91
CA GLY A 98 -24.53 16.65 11.89
C GLY A 98 -25.39 17.89 11.68
#